data_AF-A0A813E934-F1
#
_entry.id   AF-A0A813E934-F1
#
_cell.length_a   1.000
_cell.length_b   1.000
_cell.length_c   1.000
_cell.angle_alpha   90.00
_cell.angle_beta   90.00
_cell.angle_gamma   90.00
#
_symmetry.space_group_name_H-M   'P 1'
#
loop_
_entity.id
_entity.type
_entity.pdbx_description
1 polymer ?
#
loop_
_entity_poly.entity_id
_entity_poly.type
_entity_poly.pdbx_seq_one_letter_code
_entity_poly.pdbx_strand_id
1 'polypeptide(L)'
;MAATEEKEQQKVMSLPQLQNLMKKDPEAYIAEYEQQWSHFDSQMEIFKLKPQKPSSTFGEQVMFLAHVSPSFPKKGSAFPDLLISALNEHFEVMHASMRTTLVQALILLRNRDQFSCIRTLPMYFKLFGVQDKTLRKNIFAHIVRDIVQMNTKCKSQKVNYELRDFFFARLKESETEVARHACAAFISLYRQGVWKDAHVVNLMSAGLVHPDVKIAAALAHLFLGNKTKGLEGILDESEDEEEADDADEAIRGIVGAKKTANRVKRAKRVKKAALKTAKKGKKGENTAVSFVAIDLLHDAQTLADRVLQRLSKGGEPFLFRLLMLHLIARLVGRHQLQLLNLYPFLLKYLVPTQSEVTKVLAALVE
;
A
#
# COMPACT_ATOMS: atom_id res chain seq x y z
N MET A 1 -0.32 -49.93 36.97
CA MET A 1 -0.11 -48.49 37.24
C MET A 1 0.90 -47.85 36.30
N ALA A 2 1.94 -48.55 35.82
CA ALA A 2 2.88 -48.01 34.82
C ALA A 2 2.31 -47.80 33.40
N ALA A 3 1.29 -48.58 32.98
CA ALA A 3 0.68 -48.45 31.64
C ALA A 3 -0.30 -47.27 31.49
N THR A 4 -0.60 -46.55 32.57
CA THR A 4 -1.48 -45.38 32.55
C THR A 4 -0.70 -44.08 32.40
N GLU A 5 0.56 -44.04 32.85
CA GLU A 5 1.44 -42.86 32.72
C GLU A 5 2.00 -42.71 31.30
N GLU A 6 2.28 -43.81 30.59
CA GLU A 6 2.68 -43.76 29.17
C GLU A 6 1.52 -43.32 28.24
N LYS A 7 0.26 -43.50 28.67
CA LYS A 7 -0.92 -43.04 27.91
C LYS A 7 -1.19 -41.54 28.04
N GLU A 8 -0.58 -40.85 29.01
CA GLU A 8 -0.66 -39.39 29.09
C GLU A 8 0.36 -38.70 28.18
N GLN A 9 1.43 -39.39 27.78
CA GLN A 9 2.49 -38.85 26.90
C GLN A 9 2.16 -38.89 25.41
N GLN A 10 1.01 -39.44 25.02
CA GLN A 10 0.53 -39.46 23.62
C GLN A 10 -0.85 -38.82 23.45
N LYS A 11 -1.21 -37.84 24.29
CA LYS A 11 -2.13 -36.83 23.79
C LYS A 11 -1.31 -36.01 22.80
N VAL A 12 -1.51 -36.25 21.50
CA VAL A 12 -1.08 -35.34 20.44
C VAL A 12 -1.69 -33.99 20.78
N MET A 13 -0.96 -33.18 21.57
CA MET A 13 -1.43 -31.89 22.00
C MET A 13 -1.59 -31.09 20.72
N SER A 14 -2.81 -30.66 20.48
CA SER A 14 -3.11 -29.81 19.33
C SER A 14 -2.18 -28.60 19.37
N LEU A 15 -1.55 -28.24 18.24
CA LEU A 15 -0.59 -27.12 18.17
C LEU A 15 -1.10 -25.85 18.91
N PRO A 16 -2.38 -25.45 18.80
CA PRO A 16 -2.96 -24.36 19.60
C PRO A 16 -2.94 -24.55 21.13
N GLN A 17 -3.16 -25.77 21.62
CA GLN A 17 -3.13 -26.07 23.06
C GLN A 17 -1.70 -25.97 23.59
N LEU A 18 -0.74 -26.50 22.84
CA LEU A 18 0.68 -26.39 23.17
C LEU A 18 1.13 -24.92 23.15
N GLN A 19 0.70 -24.11 22.17
CA GLN A 19 0.98 -22.66 22.15
C GLN A 19 0.53 -21.96 23.43
N ASN A 20 -0.65 -22.29 23.93
CA ASN A 20 -1.20 -21.64 25.13
C ASN A 20 -0.45 -22.06 26.39
N LEU A 21 -0.03 -23.33 26.49
CA LEU A 21 0.76 -23.83 27.60
C LEU A 21 2.17 -23.22 27.61
N MET A 22 2.83 -23.16 26.46
CA MET A 22 4.17 -22.54 26.32
C MET A 22 4.17 -21.02 26.56
N LYS A 23 3.05 -20.34 26.31
CA LYS A 23 2.91 -18.92 26.66
C LYS A 23 2.72 -18.69 28.16
N LYS A 24 2.18 -19.67 28.88
CA LYS A 24 1.97 -19.59 30.34
C LYS A 24 3.25 -19.90 31.09
N ASP A 25 3.90 -21.02 30.75
CA ASP A 25 5.11 -21.50 31.43
C ASP A 25 6.23 -21.84 30.42
N PRO A 26 7.00 -20.86 29.94
CA PRO A 26 8.04 -21.09 28.93
C PRO A 26 9.14 -22.06 29.36
N GLU A 27 9.51 -22.07 30.64
CA GLU A 27 10.62 -22.88 31.15
C GLU A 27 10.31 -24.38 31.21
N ALA A 28 9.04 -24.74 31.44
CA ALA A 28 8.61 -26.13 31.55
C ALA A 28 8.55 -26.85 30.19
N TYR A 29 8.29 -26.11 29.11
CA TYR A 29 8.04 -26.67 27.77
C TYR A 29 9.21 -26.48 26.78
N ILE A 30 10.45 -26.38 27.28
CA ILE A 30 11.64 -26.23 26.42
C ILE A 30 11.85 -27.48 25.55
N ALA A 31 11.68 -28.68 26.09
CA ALA A 31 11.91 -29.93 25.36
C ALA A 31 10.94 -30.08 24.18
N GLU A 32 9.67 -29.74 24.39
CA GLU A 32 8.64 -29.74 23.36
C GLU A 32 8.90 -28.65 22.31
N TYR A 33 9.43 -27.49 22.71
CA TYR A 33 9.88 -26.47 21.76
C TYR A 33 10.99 -26.99 20.85
N GLU A 34 11.98 -27.68 21.42
CA GLU A 34 13.10 -28.23 20.65
C GLU A 34 12.65 -29.34 19.70
N GLN A 35 11.69 -30.17 20.12
CA GLN A 35 11.09 -31.17 19.24
C GLN A 35 10.36 -30.52 18.06
N GLN A 36 9.57 -29.47 18.30
CA GLN A 36 8.89 -28.73 17.23
C GLN A 36 9.88 -27.99 16.32
N TRP A 37 10.98 -27.46 16.89
CA TRP A 37 12.04 -26.82 16.12
C TRP A 37 12.77 -27.81 15.22
N SER A 38 13.15 -28.99 15.74
CA SER A 38 13.77 -30.05 14.94
C SER A 38 12.84 -30.53 13.83
N HIS A 39 11.55 -30.62 14.12
CA HIS A 39 10.55 -30.98 13.11
C HIS A 39 10.45 -29.91 12.01
N PHE A 40 10.47 -28.63 12.40
CA PHE A 40 10.52 -27.50 11.47
C PHE A 40 11.78 -27.52 10.60
N ASP A 41 12.96 -27.79 11.17
CA ASP A 41 14.22 -27.86 10.41
C ASP A 41 14.15 -28.97 9.35
N SER A 42 13.67 -30.16 9.72
CA SER A 42 13.44 -31.25 8.75
C SER A 42 12.45 -30.87 7.65
N GLN A 43 11.36 -30.18 8.01
CA GLN A 43 10.39 -29.73 7.02
C GLN A 43 10.94 -28.60 6.13
N MET A 44 11.79 -27.72 6.66
CA MET A 44 12.45 -26.67 5.90
C MET A 44 13.42 -27.27 4.87
N GLU A 45 14.17 -28.32 5.23
CA GLU A 45 15.03 -29.03 4.26
C GLU A 45 14.21 -29.70 3.14
N ILE A 46 13.10 -30.37 3.50
CA ILE A 46 12.16 -30.93 2.52
C ILE A 46 11.59 -29.83 1.62
N PHE A 47 11.26 -28.68 2.21
CA PHE A 47 10.72 -27.53 1.50
C PHE A 47 11.73 -26.96 0.49
N LYS A 48 13.01 -26.83 0.87
CA LYS A 48 14.09 -26.41 -0.04
C LYS A 48 14.25 -27.35 -1.24
N LEU A 49 14.04 -28.66 -1.03
CA LEU A 49 14.09 -29.66 -2.10
C LEU A 49 12.85 -29.65 -3.01
N LYS A 50 11.66 -29.37 -2.45
CA LYS A 50 10.37 -29.39 -3.19
C LYS A 50 9.46 -28.19 -2.84
N PRO A 51 9.83 -26.97 -3.28
CA PRO A 51 9.10 -25.75 -2.91
C PRO A 51 7.71 -25.61 -3.56
N GLN A 52 7.40 -26.42 -4.59
CA GLN A 52 6.13 -26.31 -5.33
C GLN A 52 4.93 -26.93 -4.60
N LYS A 53 5.13 -27.85 -3.66
CA LYS A 53 4.01 -28.55 -3.01
C LYS A 53 3.49 -27.72 -1.83
N PRO A 54 2.18 -27.39 -1.78
CA PRO A 54 1.61 -26.77 -0.60
C PRO A 54 1.58 -27.79 0.56
N SER A 55 2.28 -27.49 1.64
CA SER A 55 2.27 -28.30 2.86
C SER A 55 1.54 -27.56 3.99
N SER A 56 0.27 -27.86 4.24
CA SER A 56 -0.51 -27.24 5.34
C SER A 56 0.21 -27.38 6.69
N THR A 57 0.77 -28.57 6.94
CA THR A 57 1.51 -28.90 8.16
C THR A 57 2.71 -27.97 8.41
N PHE A 58 3.45 -27.63 7.35
CA PHE A 58 4.57 -26.69 7.46
C PHE A 58 4.10 -25.27 7.74
N GLY A 59 3.01 -24.84 7.08
CA GLY A 59 2.40 -23.54 7.35
C GLY A 59 1.93 -23.40 8.80
N GLU A 60 1.30 -24.44 9.34
CA GLU A 60 0.86 -24.50 10.74
C GLU A 60 2.05 -24.44 11.72
N GLN A 61 3.16 -25.12 11.41
CA GLN A 61 4.37 -25.10 12.22
C GLN A 61 5.09 -23.76 12.18
N VAL A 62 5.21 -23.15 11.00
CA VAL A 62 5.76 -21.80 10.84
C VAL A 62 4.96 -20.80 11.67
N MET A 63 3.63 -20.86 11.61
CA MET A 63 2.75 -19.99 12.40
C MET A 63 2.86 -20.28 13.89
N PHE A 64 2.95 -21.55 14.29
CA PHE A 64 3.19 -21.96 15.67
C PHE A 64 4.48 -21.36 16.22
N LEU A 65 5.60 -21.52 15.50
CA LEU A 65 6.89 -20.97 15.90
C LEU A 65 6.87 -19.44 15.94
N ALA A 66 6.21 -18.78 14.98
CA ALA A 66 6.04 -17.33 15.01
C ALA A 66 5.28 -16.85 16.26
N HIS A 67 4.27 -17.60 16.71
CA HIS A 67 3.52 -17.29 17.92
C HIS A 67 4.31 -17.51 19.21
N VAL A 68 5.19 -18.50 19.24
CA VAL A 68 5.97 -18.92 20.42
C VAL A 68 7.34 -18.21 20.49
N SER A 69 7.82 -17.65 19.38
CA SER A 69 9.11 -16.94 19.28
C SER A 69 9.40 -15.91 20.39
N PRO A 70 8.44 -15.09 20.89
CA PRO A 70 8.74 -14.13 21.96
C PRO A 70 9.05 -14.78 23.31
N SER A 71 8.51 -15.97 23.56
CA SER A 71 8.74 -16.71 24.81
C SER A 71 10.16 -17.31 24.86
N PHE A 72 10.83 -17.46 23.70
CA PHE A 72 12.15 -18.07 23.59
C PHE A 72 13.12 -17.19 22.78
N PRO A 73 13.64 -16.10 23.37
CA PRO A 73 14.45 -15.11 22.64
C PRO A 73 15.77 -15.66 22.08
N LYS A 74 16.35 -16.72 22.69
CA LYS A 74 17.64 -17.29 22.27
C LYS A 74 17.63 -17.95 20.89
N LYS A 75 16.60 -18.75 20.58
CA LYS A 75 16.43 -19.39 19.26
C LYS A 75 15.48 -18.59 18.35
N GLY A 76 14.56 -17.82 18.95
CA GLY A 76 13.62 -16.96 18.23
C GLY A 76 14.28 -15.86 17.40
N SER A 77 15.49 -15.41 17.73
CA SER A 77 16.20 -14.38 16.95
C SER A 77 16.71 -14.86 15.59
N ALA A 78 17.00 -16.16 15.43
CA ALA A 78 17.46 -16.75 14.17
C ALA A 78 16.31 -17.10 13.22
N PHE A 79 15.09 -17.25 13.76
CA PHE A 79 13.91 -17.64 13.00
C PHE A 79 13.53 -16.66 11.86
N PRO A 80 13.50 -15.32 12.07
CA PRO A 80 13.26 -14.36 10.99
C PRO A 80 14.28 -14.49 9.86
N ASP A 81 15.56 -14.69 10.18
CA ASP A 81 16.64 -14.74 9.18
C ASP A 81 16.49 -15.98 8.27
N LEU A 82 16.13 -17.13 8.85
CA LEU A 82 15.83 -18.36 8.09
C LEU A 82 14.62 -18.19 7.16
N LEU A 83 13.58 -17.49 7.61
CA LEU A 83 12.41 -17.20 6.77
C LEU A 83 12.76 -16.22 5.64
N ILE A 84 13.58 -15.20 5.92
CA ILE A 84 14.03 -14.23 4.92
C ILE A 84 14.91 -14.91 3.86
N SER A 85 15.82 -15.81 4.25
CA SER A 85 16.64 -16.55 3.29
C SER A 85 15.78 -17.47 2.43
N ALA A 86 14.87 -18.23 3.03
CA ALA A 86 13.97 -19.14 2.31
C ALA A 86 13.07 -18.40 1.31
N LEU A 87 12.54 -17.22 1.68
CA LEU A 87 11.76 -16.40 0.78
C LEU A 87 12.61 -15.78 -0.34
N ASN A 88 13.85 -15.36 -0.07
CA ASN A 88 14.73 -14.81 -1.11
C ASN A 88 15.17 -15.86 -2.15
N GLU A 89 15.37 -17.12 -1.72
CA GLU A 89 15.84 -18.20 -2.60
C GLU A 89 14.71 -18.83 -3.43
N HIS A 90 13.49 -18.93 -2.88
CA HIS A 90 12.41 -19.70 -3.47
C HIS A 90 11.17 -18.87 -3.88
N PHE A 91 11.23 -17.54 -3.91
CA PHE A 91 10.05 -16.69 -4.14
C PHE A 91 9.26 -17.03 -5.41
N GLU A 92 9.90 -17.40 -6.52
CA GLU A 92 9.22 -17.70 -7.80
C GLU A 92 8.58 -19.08 -7.83
N VAL A 93 9.26 -20.09 -7.27
CA VAL A 93 8.87 -21.51 -7.38
C VAL A 93 7.88 -21.92 -6.28
N MET A 94 7.81 -21.15 -5.19
CA MET A 94 6.94 -21.44 -4.05
C MET A 94 5.45 -21.29 -4.38
N HIS A 95 4.63 -22.18 -3.81
CA HIS A 95 3.17 -22.07 -3.88
C HIS A 95 2.64 -20.79 -3.20
N ALA A 96 1.64 -20.14 -3.81
CA ALA A 96 1.11 -18.84 -3.35
C ALA A 96 0.60 -18.86 -1.88
N SER A 97 -0.06 -19.94 -1.45
CA SER A 97 -0.51 -20.08 -0.07
C SER A 97 0.64 -20.10 0.93
N MET A 98 1.74 -20.81 0.61
CA MET A 98 2.90 -20.90 1.48
C MET A 98 3.61 -19.55 1.59
N ARG A 99 3.75 -18.85 0.46
CA ARG A 99 4.32 -17.49 0.41
C ARG A 99 3.52 -16.54 1.30
N THR A 100 2.19 -16.63 1.25
CA THR A 100 1.30 -15.86 2.12
C THR A 100 1.50 -16.20 3.59
N THR A 101 1.56 -17.49 3.96
CA THR A 101 1.77 -17.93 5.35
C THR A 101 3.12 -17.48 5.89
N LEU A 102 4.21 -17.60 5.12
CA LEU A 102 5.55 -17.15 5.54
C LEU A 102 5.59 -15.63 5.73
N VAL A 103 4.96 -14.88 4.82
CA VAL A 103 4.85 -13.42 4.95
C VAL A 103 4.00 -13.04 6.16
N GLN A 104 2.90 -13.74 6.43
CA GLN A 104 2.08 -13.53 7.64
C GLN A 104 2.87 -13.80 8.93
N ALA A 105 3.67 -14.87 8.96
CA ALA A 105 4.54 -15.19 10.08
C ALA A 105 5.59 -14.08 10.32
N LEU A 106 6.22 -13.57 9.25
CA LEU A 106 7.15 -12.43 9.34
C LEU A 106 6.45 -11.16 9.82
N ILE A 107 5.25 -10.85 9.32
CA ILE A 107 4.44 -9.73 9.78
C ILE A 107 4.13 -9.85 11.29
N LEU A 108 3.80 -11.05 11.76
CA LEU A 108 3.50 -11.29 13.17
C LEU A 108 4.73 -11.07 14.07
N LEU A 109 5.89 -11.55 13.63
CA LEU A 109 7.17 -11.32 14.31
C LEU A 109 7.55 -9.83 14.32
N ARG A 110 7.26 -9.11 13.23
CA ARG A 110 7.49 -7.66 13.13
C ARG A 110 6.60 -6.86 14.06
N ASN A 111 5.30 -7.18 14.13
CA ASN A 111 4.35 -6.52 15.03
C ASN A 111 4.75 -6.63 16.51
N ARG A 112 5.63 -7.60 16.83
CA ARG A 112 6.20 -7.83 18.17
C ARG A 112 7.64 -7.29 18.31
N ASP A 113 8.07 -6.45 17.37
CA ASP A 113 9.37 -5.76 17.33
C ASP A 113 10.60 -6.69 17.42
N GLN A 114 10.52 -7.94 16.96
CA GLN A 114 11.62 -8.92 17.02
C GLN A 114 12.77 -8.63 16.04
N PHE A 115 12.52 -7.87 14.97
CA PHE A 115 13.54 -7.47 13.98
C PHE A 115 13.22 -6.08 13.39
N SER A 116 14.21 -5.41 12.80
CA SER A 116 14.07 -4.06 12.22
C SER A 116 13.41 -4.07 10.83
N CYS A 117 12.53 -3.09 10.56
CA CYS A 117 11.82 -2.91 9.28
C CYS A 117 12.75 -2.93 8.05
N ILE A 118 13.92 -2.28 8.16
CA ILE A 118 14.90 -2.16 7.08
C ILE A 118 15.35 -3.53 6.53
N ARG A 119 15.46 -4.56 7.39
CA ARG A 119 15.91 -5.90 6.98
C ARG A 119 14.92 -6.60 6.05
N THR A 120 13.62 -6.38 6.26
CA THR A 120 12.56 -7.05 5.48
C THR A 120 12.18 -6.32 4.20
N LEU A 121 12.48 -5.03 4.07
CA LEU A 121 12.11 -4.24 2.90
C LEU A 121 12.68 -4.78 1.57
N PRO A 122 13.98 -5.13 1.44
CA PRO A 122 14.50 -5.70 0.21
C PRO A 122 13.75 -6.95 -0.25
N MET A 123 13.38 -7.81 0.71
CA MET A 123 12.62 -9.02 0.44
C MET A 123 11.18 -8.70 0.01
N TYR A 124 10.47 -7.81 0.72
CA TYR A 124 9.12 -7.40 0.34
C TYR A 124 9.07 -6.77 -1.05
N PHE A 125 10.08 -5.99 -1.41
CA PHE A 125 10.17 -5.38 -2.73
C PHE A 125 10.40 -6.39 -3.85
N LYS A 126 11.22 -7.43 -3.64
CA LYS A 126 11.30 -8.56 -4.59
C LYS A 126 9.97 -9.29 -4.73
N LEU A 127 9.21 -9.43 -3.64
CA LEU A 127 7.90 -10.07 -3.66
C LEU A 127 6.83 -9.25 -4.42
N PHE A 128 7.03 -7.94 -4.61
CA PHE A 128 6.13 -7.13 -5.46
C PHE A 128 6.23 -7.49 -6.95
N GLY A 129 7.35 -8.06 -7.40
CA GLY A 129 7.50 -8.56 -8.78
C GLY A 129 6.70 -9.84 -9.06
N VAL A 130 6.26 -10.54 -8.01
CA VAL A 130 5.47 -11.76 -8.14
C VAL A 130 4.00 -11.43 -8.44
N GLN A 131 3.39 -12.19 -9.35
CA GLN A 131 2.00 -12.04 -9.78
C GLN A 131 1.00 -12.59 -8.76
N ASP A 132 0.94 -11.98 -7.57
CA ASP A 132 -0.06 -12.28 -6.54
C ASP A 132 -0.67 -10.98 -5.98
N LYS A 133 -1.88 -10.63 -6.44
CA LYS A 133 -2.52 -9.36 -6.06
C LYS A 133 -2.84 -9.28 -4.56
N THR A 134 -3.29 -10.39 -3.97
CA THR A 134 -3.68 -10.43 -2.56
C THR A 134 -2.47 -10.28 -1.65
N LEU A 135 -1.39 -10.98 -1.98
CA LEU A 135 -0.14 -10.86 -1.24
C LEU A 135 0.44 -9.45 -1.31
N ARG A 136 0.45 -8.83 -2.50
CA ARG A 136 0.97 -7.47 -2.70
C ARG A 136 0.19 -6.45 -1.87
N LYS A 137 -1.15 -6.54 -1.84
CA LYS A 137 -2.00 -5.69 -0.97
C LYS A 137 -1.67 -5.88 0.51
N ASN A 138 -1.51 -7.12 0.97
CA ASN A 138 -1.19 -7.42 2.36
C ASN A 138 0.19 -6.88 2.77
N ILE A 139 1.21 -7.07 1.92
CA ILE A 139 2.55 -6.53 2.14
C ILE A 139 2.53 -5.00 2.16
N PHE A 140 1.84 -4.37 1.20
CA PHE A 140 1.71 -2.92 1.12
C PHE A 140 1.05 -2.34 2.39
N ALA A 141 -0.09 -2.90 2.81
CA ALA A 141 -0.79 -2.46 4.01
C ALA A 141 0.06 -2.62 5.27
N HIS A 142 0.86 -3.69 5.35
CA HIS A 142 1.80 -3.90 6.45
C HIS A 142 2.93 -2.86 6.45
N ILE A 143 3.58 -2.62 5.31
CA ILE A 143 4.69 -1.65 5.20
C ILE A 143 4.23 -0.25 5.65
N VAL A 144 3.07 0.21 5.17
CA VAL A 144 2.53 1.52 5.54
C VAL A 144 2.24 1.56 7.04
N ARG A 145 1.58 0.53 7.59
CA ARG A 145 1.26 0.45 9.02
C ARG A 145 2.50 0.43 9.90
N ASP A 146 3.52 -0.34 9.52
CA ASP A 146 4.77 -0.49 10.27
C ASP A 146 5.53 0.84 10.33
N ILE A 147 5.66 1.55 9.20
CA ILE A 147 6.32 2.86 9.15
C ILE A 147 5.56 3.90 9.99
N VAL A 148 4.22 3.87 9.98
CA VAL A 148 3.40 4.74 10.84
C VAL A 148 3.64 4.40 12.31
N GLN A 149 3.58 3.12 12.68
CA GLN A 149 3.73 2.66 14.05
C GLN A 149 5.13 2.94 14.61
N MET A 150 6.16 2.80 13.78
CA MET A 150 7.52 3.21 14.14
C MET A 150 7.58 4.69 14.47
N ASN A 151 6.96 5.53 13.63
CA ASN A 151 6.99 6.98 13.80
C ASN A 151 6.08 7.51 14.90
N THR A 152 5.04 6.78 15.29
CA THR A 152 4.24 7.11 16.49
C THR A 152 4.98 6.76 17.78
N LYS A 153 5.70 5.62 17.81
CA LYS A 153 6.47 5.20 18.99
C LYS A 153 7.74 6.03 19.19
N CYS A 154 8.55 6.22 18.14
CA CYS A 154 9.82 6.94 18.19
C CYS A 154 10.13 7.58 16.82
N LYS A 155 10.17 8.92 16.75
CA LYS A 155 10.59 9.64 15.53
C LYS A 155 12.11 9.57 15.33
N SER A 156 12.63 8.40 14.96
CA SER A 156 14.04 8.27 14.57
C SER A 156 14.26 8.87 13.19
N GLN A 157 14.83 10.08 13.13
CA GLN A 157 15.10 10.76 11.85
C GLN A 157 16.07 9.97 10.96
N LYS A 158 17.06 9.27 11.56
CA LYS A 158 18.03 8.45 10.82
C LYS A 158 17.35 7.31 10.05
N VAL A 159 16.48 6.56 10.74
CA VAL A 159 15.75 5.44 10.13
C VAL A 159 14.80 5.94 9.04
N ASN A 160 14.14 7.08 9.26
CA ASN A 160 13.31 7.69 8.21
C ASN A 160 14.10 8.13 6.99
N TYR A 161 15.33 8.63 7.18
CA TYR A 161 16.21 9.01 6.08
C TYR A 161 16.62 7.77 5.27
N GLU A 162 17.09 6.71 5.93
CA GLU A 162 17.44 5.44 5.28
C GLU A 162 16.25 4.82 4.54
N LEU A 163 15.04 4.87 5.14
CA LEU A 163 13.82 4.41 4.49
C LEU A 163 13.55 5.24 3.22
N ARG A 164 13.56 6.57 3.30
CA ARG A 164 13.31 7.45 2.13
C ARG A 164 14.29 7.17 1.00
N ASP A 165 15.57 7.04 1.30
CA ASP A 165 16.60 6.72 0.33
C ASP A 165 16.37 5.35 -0.32
N PHE A 166 15.99 4.35 0.48
CA PHE A 166 15.66 3.02 -0.01
C PHE A 166 14.45 3.04 -0.96
N PHE A 167 13.34 3.68 -0.57
CA PHE A 167 12.16 3.80 -1.42
C PHE A 167 12.44 4.61 -2.69
N PHE A 168 13.31 5.62 -2.63
CA PHE A 168 13.71 6.39 -3.81
C PHE A 168 14.56 5.58 -4.78
N ALA A 169 15.50 4.79 -4.27
CA ALA A 169 16.32 3.90 -5.08
C ALA A 169 15.43 2.91 -5.84
N ARG A 170 14.40 2.36 -5.18
CA ARG A 170 13.40 1.46 -5.79
C ARG A 170 12.46 2.16 -6.77
N LEU A 171 12.19 3.46 -6.59
CA LEU A 171 11.40 4.22 -7.55
C LEU A 171 12.14 4.48 -8.87
N LYS A 172 13.47 4.54 -8.85
CA LYS A 172 14.30 4.71 -10.06
C LYS A 172 14.55 3.39 -10.82
N GLU A 173 14.23 2.27 -10.20
CA GLU A 173 14.46 0.94 -10.76
C GLU A 173 13.51 0.68 -11.94
N SER A 174 13.96 -0.11 -12.93
CA SER A 174 13.23 -0.30 -14.19
C SER A 174 11.93 -1.10 -14.05
N GLU A 175 11.73 -1.79 -12.92
CA GLU A 175 10.55 -2.63 -12.70
C GLU A 175 9.31 -1.79 -12.34
N THR A 176 8.34 -1.78 -13.26
CA THR A 176 7.16 -0.92 -13.19
C THR A 176 6.28 -1.19 -11.97
N GLU A 177 6.08 -2.44 -11.59
CA GLU A 177 5.25 -2.83 -10.44
C GLU A 177 5.89 -2.39 -9.11
N VAL A 178 7.20 -2.59 -8.96
CA VAL A 178 7.97 -2.15 -7.79
C VAL A 178 7.91 -0.62 -7.66
N ALA A 179 8.12 0.10 -8.76
CA ALA A 179 8.04 1.56 -8.79
C ALA A 179 6.65 2.07 -8.40
N ARG A 180 5.56 1.42 -8.87
CA ARG A 180 4.19 1.75 -8.47
C ARG A 180 3.98 1.58 -6.97
N HIS A 181 4.36 0.45 -6.40
CA HIS A 181 4.18 0.21 -4.96
C HIS A 181 5.04 1.16 -4.10
N ALA A 182 6.26 1.49 -4.55
CA ALA A 182 7.10 2.50 -3.89
C ALA A 182 6.41 3.88 -3.88
N CYS A 183 5.88 4.32 -5.03
CA CYS A 183 5.15 5.58 -5.13
C CYS A 183 3.86 5.59 -4.29
N ALA A 184 3.10 4.49 -4.29
CA ALA A 184 1.92 4.38 -3.44
C ALA A 184 2.27 4.53 -1.96
N ALA A 185 3.39 3.96 -1.52
CA ALA A 185 3.83 4.04 -0.13
C ALA A 185 4.23 5.48 0.23
N PHE A 186 4.91 6.21 -0.66
CA PHE A 186 5.17 7.63 -0.46
C PHE A 186 3.88 8.45 -0.31
N ILE A 187 2.90 8.21 -1.19
CA ILE A 187 1.62 8.94 -1.18
C ILE A 187 0.83 8.65 0.11
N SER A 188 0.75 7.39 0.53
CA SER A 188 0.01 7.01 1.75
C SER A 188 0.65 7.60 3.01
N LEU A 189 1.98 7.56 3.11
CA LEU A 189 2.74 8.11 4.23
C LEU A 189 2.69 9.65 4.29
N TYR A 190 2.65 10.31 3.13
CA TYR A 190 2.43 11.76 3.05
C TYR A 190 1.02 12.13 3.55
N ARG A 191 -0.01 11.40 3.11
CA ARG A 191 -1.41 11.63 3.53
C ARG A 191 -1.62 11.41 5.03
N GLN A 192 -0.98 10.39 5.60
CA GLN A 192 -1.00 10.11 7.03
C GLN A 192 -0.13 11.10 7.84
N GLY A 193 0.61 11.97 7.17
CA GLY A 193 1.36 13.06 7.79
C GLY A 193 2.65 12.64 8.48
N VAL A 194 3.15 11.44 8.17
CA VAL A 194 4.42 10.92 8.70
C VAL A 194 5.60 11.62 8.04
N TRP A 195 5.51 11.85 6.73
CA TRP A 195 6.57 12.41 5.90
C TRP A 195 6.13 13.72 5.24
N LYS A 196 6.09 14.82 5.99
CA LYS A 196 5.70 16.16 5.49
C LYS A 196 6.87 17.08 5.13
N ASP A 197 8.08 16.53 5.00
CA ASP A 197 9.28 17.34 4.83
C ASP A 197 9.48 17.82 3.40
N ALA A 198 10.11 18.99 3.22
CA ALA A 198 10.46 19.54 1.90
C ALA A 198 11.26 18.56 1.05
N HIS A 199 12.19 17.81 1.66
CA HIS A 199 12.97 16.79 0.96
C HIS A 199 12.08 15.72 0.29
N VAL A 200 11.04 15.24 0.99
CA VAL A 200 10.14 14.20 0.47
C VAL A 200 9.26 14.75 -0.65
N VAL A 201 8.82 16.00 -0.53
CA VAL A 201 8.07 16.70 -1.60
C VAL A 201 8.90 16.83 -2.87
N ASN A 202 10.17 17.21 -2.76
CA ASN A 202 11.07 17.29 -3.91
C ASN A 202 11.34 15.91 -4.51
N LEU A 203 11.46 14.87 -3.68
CA LEU A 203 11.58 13.49 -4.13
C LEU A 203 10.35 13.05 -4.95
N MET A 204 9.16 13.36 -4.46
CA MET A 204 7.89 13.11 -5.15
C MET A 204 7.78 13.91 -6.45
N SER A 205 8.30 15.15 -6.48
CA SER A 205 8.32 15.97 -7.69
C SER A 205 9.15 15.34 -8.81
N ALA A 206 10.26 14.66 -8.48
CA ALA A 206 11.04 13.92 -9.47
C ALA A 206 10.24 12.76 -10.10
N GLY A 207 9.32 12.15 -9.35
CA GLY A 207 8.42 11.10 -9.84
C GLY A 207 7.37 11.58 -10.85
N LEU A 208 7.06 12.88 -10.93
CA LEU A 208 6.15 13.43 -11.95
C LEU A 208 6.69 13.27 -13.39
N VAL A 209 8.01 13.14 -13.54
CA VAL A 209 8.70 12.98 -14.82
C VAL A 209 8.95 11.50 -15.16
N HIS A 210 8.51 10.56 -14.31
CA HIS A 210 8.72 9.13 -14.49
C HIS A 210 7.95 8.56 -15.72
N PRO A 211 8.54 7.68 -16.56
CA PRO A 211 7.91 7.21 -17.81
C PRO A 211 6.51 6.61 -17.62
N ASP A 212 6.25 5.92 -16.51
CA ASP A 212 4.92 5.39 -16.21
C ASP A 212 3.89 6.48 -15.89
N VAL A 213 2.84 6.55 -16.73
CA VAL A 213 1.75 7.53 -16.64
C VAL A 213 0.95 7.37 -15.33
N LYS A 214 0.78 6.13 -14.84
CA LYS A 214 0.02 5.86 -13.61
C LYS A 214 0.67 6.51 -12.38
N ILE A 215 2.01 6.42 -12.29
CA ILE A 215 2.80 7.01 -11.21
C ILE A 215 2.71 8.55 -11.26
N ALA A 216 2.95 9.13 -12.43
CA ALA A 216 2.90 10.57 -12.61
C ALA A 216 1.49 11.13 -12.32
N ALA A 217 0.43 10.42 -12.71
CA ALA A 217 -0.95 10.86 -12.49
C ALA A 217 -1.30 10.89 -10.99
N ALA A 218 -0.90 9.86 -10.24
CA ALA A 218 -1.17 9.79 -8.81
C ALA A 218 -0.42 10.87 -8.02
N LEU A 219 0.83 11.15 -8.41
CA LEU A 219 1.60 12.24 -7.83
C LEU A 219 0.98 13.60 -8.19
N ALA A 220 0.55 13.80 -9.44
CA ALA A 220 -0.13 15.03 -9.84
C ALA A 220 -1.43 15.25 -9.05
N HIS A 221 -2.24 14.22 -8.86
CA HIS A 221 -3.43 14.30 -8.00
C HIS A 221 -3.10 14.66 -6.55
N LEU A 222 -1.98 14.15 -6.01
CA LEU A 222 -1.52 14.52 -4.67
C LEU A 222 -1.17 16.01 -4.58
N PHE A 223 -0.39 16.53 -5.53
CA PHE A 223 -0.01 17.95 -5.56
C PHE A 223 -1.21 18.88 -5.77
N LEU A 224 -2.19 18.46 -6.57
CA LEU A 224 -3.44 19.20 -6.75
C LEU A 224 -4.35 19.17 -5.51
N GLY A 225 -4.02 18.39 -4.47
CA GLY A 225 -4.82 18.24 -3.27
C GLY A 225 -6.14 17.50 -3.50
N ASN A 226 -6.30 16.84 -4.65
CA ASN A 226 -7.48 16.04 -4.92
C ASN A 226 -7.44 14.82 -3.99
N LYS A 227 -8.43 14.72 -3.10
CA LYS A 227 -8.67 13.52 -2.27
C LYS A 227 -9.11 12.30 -3.09
N THR A 228 -9.00 12.34 -4.43
CA THR A 228 -9.24 11.15 -5.24
C THR A 228 -8.36 10.03 -4.70
N LYS A 229 -8.96 8.82 -4.64
CA LYS A 229 -8.29 7.58 -4.21
C LYS A 229 -6.87 7.65 -4.75
N GLY A 230 -5.88 7.62 -3.85
CA GLY A 230 -4.48 7.72 -4.24
C GLY A 230 -4.12 6.57 -5.15
N LEU A 231 -2.85 6.34 -5.44
CA LEU A 231 -2.47 5.14 -6.20
C LEU A 231 -3.05 3.84 -5.60
N GLU A 232 -3.50 3.81 -4.33
CA GLU A 232 -4.42 2.80 -3.76
C GLU A 232 -5.61 2.43 -4.66
N GLY A 233 -6.32 3.37 -5.29
CA GLY A 233 -7.41 3.05 -6.22
C GLY A 233 -6.93 2.57 -7.60
N ILE A 234 -5.66 2.76 -7.93
CA ILE A 234 -5.01 2.27 -9.17
C ILE A 234 -4.38 0.89 -8.93
N LEU A 235 -3.94 0.60 -7.70
CA LEU A 235 -3.53 -0.73 -7.23
C LEU A 235 -4.73 -1.65 -7.01
N ASP A 236 -5.91 -1.05 -6.78
CA ASP A 236 -7.19 -1.71 -6.62
C ASP A 236 -8.01 -1.64 -7.92
N GLU A 237 -7.46 -2.13 -9.04
CA GLU A 237 -8.28 -2.53 -10.21
C GLU A 237 -9.15 -3.74 -9.81
N SER A 238 -10.03 -3.60 -8.82
CA SER A 238 -11.36 -4.20 -8.86
C SER A 238 -12.24 -3.27 -9.68
N GLU A 239 -13.06 -3.87 -10.53
CA GLU A 239 -14.06 -3.25 -11.38
C GLU A 239 -15.16 -2.55 -10.57
N ASP A 240 -14.82 -1.57 -9.74
CA ASP A 240 -15.79 -0.77 -8.98
C ASP A 240 -16.18 0.49 -9.78
N GLU A 241 -16.36 0.35 -11.10
CA GLU A 241 -17.28 1.20 -11.85
C GLU A 241 -18.75 0.78 -11.63
N GLU A 242 -19.03 -0.36 -11.01
CA GLU A 242 -20.40 -0.82 -10.71
C GLU A 242 -21.02 -0.25 -9.42
N GLU A 243 -20.23 0.27 -8.46
CA GLU A 243 -20.82 0.83 -7.21
C GLU A 243 -21.59 2.16 -7.44
N ALA A 244 -21.45 2.79 -8.60
CA ALA A 244 -22.24 3.97 -8.95
C ALA A 244 -23.62 3.63 -9.54
N ASP A 245 -23.77 2.46 -10.16
CA ASP A 245 -25.02 2.04 -10.83
C ASP A 245 -25.98 1.29 -9.89
N ASP A 246 -25.46 0.61 -8.85
CA ASP A 246 -26.28 -0.09 -7.85
C ASP A 246 -27.24 0.85 -7.09
N ALA A 247 -26.84 2.12 -6.89
CA ALA A 247 -27.67 3.09 -6.19
C ALA A 247 -28.87 3.56 -7.02
N ASP A 248 -28.71 3.67 -8.35
CA ASP A 248 -29.79 4.08 -9.26
C ASP A 248 -30.66 2.89 -9.68
N GLU A 249 -30.09 1.67 -9.74
CA GLU A 249 -30.84 0.44 -9.96
C GLU A 249 -31.72 0.07 -8.76
N ALA A 250 -31.21 0.21 -7.53
CA ALA A 250 -32.02 0.07 -6.31
C ALA A 250 -33.18 1.08 -6.25
N ILE A 251 -33.00 2.29 -6.79
CA ILE A 251 -34.06 3.30 -6.89
C ILE A 251 -35.10 2.91 -7.96
N ARG A 252 -34.68 2.35 -9.11
CA ARG A 252 -35.59 1.84 -10.15
C ARG A 252 -36.39 0.63 -9.66
N GLY A 253 -35.78 -0.28 -8.90
CA GLY A 253 -36.48 -1.43 -8.29
C GLY A 253 -37.53 -1.02 -7.24
N ILE A 254 -37.28 0.05 -6.49
CA ILE A 254 -38.24 0.59 -5.51
C ILE A 254 -39.37 1.37 -6.19
N VAL A 255 -39.08 2.05 -7.31
CA VAL A 255 -40.02 2.86 -8.08
C VAL A 255 -40.35 2.13 -9.39
N GLY A 256 -41.00 0.96 -9.28
CA GLY A 256 -41.69 0.38 -10.42
C GLY A 256 -42.71 1.36 -11.04
N ALA A 257 -43.20 1.07 -12.24
CA ALA A 257 -43.94 1.95 -13.15
C ALA A 257 -45.17 2.73 -12.59
N LYS A 258 -45.64 2.48 -11.37
CA LYS A 258 -46.69 3.26 -10.70
C LYS A 258 -46.13 4.17 -9.60
N LYS A 259 -46.10 5.48 -9.88
CA LYS A 259 -45.62 6.55 -8.98
C LYS A 259 -46.67 6.87 -7.89
N THR A 260 -46.76 6.05 -6.85
CA THR A 260 -47.58 6.40 -5.67
C THR A 260 -46.82 7.40 -4.78
N ALA A 261 -47.50 8.46 -4.30
CA ALA A 261 -46.89 9.55 -3.52
C ALA A 261 -46.08 9.08 -2.30
N ASN A 262 -46.49 7.98 -1.66
CA ASN A 262 -45.79 7.40 -0.51
C ASN A 262 -44.47 6.69 -0.88
N ARG A 263 -44.37 6.05 -2.05
CA ARG A 263 -43.12 5.43 -2.53
C ARG A 263 -42.05 6.48 -2.87
N VAL A 264 -42.47 7.59 -3.49
CA VAL A 264 -41.57 8.74 -3.77
C VAL A 264 -41.03 9.36 -2.47
N LYS A 265 -41.87 9.47 -1.43
CA LYS A 265 -41.44 9.94 -0.11
C LYS A 265 -40.44 8.98 0.55
N ARG A 266 -40.62 7.66 0.38
CA ARG A 266 -39.70 6.64 0.92
C ARG A 266 -38.34 6.65 0.22
N ALA A 267 -38.30 6.73 -1.12
CA ALA A 267 -37.06 6.87 -1.89
C ALA A 267 -36.29 8.16 -1.53
N LYS A 268 -36.98 9.30 -1.36
CA LYS A 268 -36.36 10.56 -0.89
C LYS A 268 -35.78 10.44 0.53
N ARG A 269 -36.40 9.65 1.42
CA ARG A 269 -35.88 9.41 2.78
C ARG A 269 -34.64 8.53 2.77
N VAL A 270 -34.61 7.47 1.96
CA VAL A 270 -33.43 6.59 1.79
C VAL A 270 -32.25 7.38 1.21
N LYS A 271 -32.48 8.18 0.15
CA LYS A 271 -31.46 9.08 -0.43
C LYS A 271 -30.91 10.07 0.60
N LYS A 272 -31.78 10.67 1.43
CA LYS A 272 -31.35 11.58 2.51
C LYS A 272 -30.60 10.87 3.64
N ALA A 273 -30.92 9.61 3.94
CA ALA A 273 -30.21 8.82 4.95
C ALA A 273 -28.80 8.43 4.45
N ALA A 274 -28.69 7.91 3.23
CA ALA A 274 -27.42 7.58 2.57
C ALA A 274 -26.50 8.82 2.44
N LEU A 275 -27.06 9.96 2.05
CA LEU A 275 -26.32 11.24 2.01
C LEU A 275 -25.89 11.71 3.41
N LYS A 276 -26.64 11.37 4.48
CA LYS A 276 -26.29 11.74 5.85
C LYS A 276 -25.20 10.83 6.43
N THR A 277 -25.19 9.54 6.13
CA THR A 277 -24.09 8.63 6.49
C THR A 277 -22.81 8.99 5.73
N ALA A 278 -22.90 9.25 4.42
CA ALA A 278 -21.78 9.76 3.63
C ALA A 278 -21.26 11.13 4.11
N LYS A 279 -22.15 12.01 4.60
CA LYS A 279 -21.76 13.30 5.19
C LYS A 279 -21.24 13.20 6.62
N LYS A 280 -21.65 12.20 7.41
CA LYS A 280 -21.09 11.93 8.75
C LYS A 280 -19.65 11.41 8.66
N GLY A 281 -19.34 10.58 7.66
CA GLY A 281 -17.94 10.21 7.34
C GLY A 281 -17.07 11.37 6.86
N LYS A 282 -17.68 12.45 6.33
CA LYS A 282 -16.98 13.66 5.86
C LYS A 282 -16.85 14.78 6.90
N LYS A 283 -17.47 14.67 8.08
CA LYS A 283 -17.57 15.77 9.06
C LYS A 283 -16.43 15.84 10.08
N GLY A 284 -15.41 15.00 9.96
CA GLY A 284 -14.27 14.94 10.89
C GLY A 284 -12.94 15.53 10.37
N GLU A 285 -12.82 15.91 9.10
CA GLU A 285 -11.57 16.46 8.55
C GLU A 285 -11.76 17.87 7.99
N ASN A 286 -11.91 18.84 8.89
CA ASN A 286 -11.48 20.19 8.59
C ASN A 286 -9.94 20.21 8.67
N THR A 287 -9.29 19.93 7.55
CA THR A 287 -7.92 20.38 7.32
C THR A 287 -7.92 21.06 5.97
N ALA A 288 -7.48 22.31 5.98
CA ALA A 288 -7.28 23.15 4.82
C ALA A 288 -6.73 22.32 3.65
N VAL A 289 -7.27 22.58 2.47
CA VAL A 289 -6.83 21.99 1.20
C VAL A 289 -5.29 21.86 1.21
N SER A 290 -4.81 20.66 0.91
CA SER A 290 -3.41 20.19 0.97
C SER A 290 -2.47 20.96 0.03
N PHE A 291 -2.33 22.26 0.26
CA PHE A 291 -1.54 23.18 -0.55
C PHE A 291 -0.11 23.32 -0.06
N VAL A 292 0.16 22.87 1.17
CA VAL A 292 1.50 22.82 1.77
C VAL A 292 2.50 22.07 0.89
N ALA A 293 2.06 21.10 0.07
CA ALA A 293 2.95 20.36 -0.83
C ALA A 293 3.58 21.25 -1.91
N ILE A 294 2.82 22.18 -2.50
CA ILE A 294 3.32 23.02 -3.59
C ILE A 294 4.31 24.06 -3.03
N ASP A 295 4.05 24.56 -1.83
CA ASP A 295 4.86 25.60 -1.19
C ASP A 295 6.22 25.04 -0.68
N LEU A 296 6.31 23.72 -0.47
CA LEU A 296 7.52 23.02 -0.02
C LEU A 296 8.48 22.61 -1.15
N LEU A 297 8.16 22.92 -2.41
CA LEU A 297 9.03 22.64 -3.56
C LEU A 297 10.24 23.58 -3.56
N HIS A 298 11.44 23.03 -3.78
CA HIS A 298 12.67 23.83 -3.83
C HIS A 298 12.85 24.53 -5.19
N ASP A 299 12.50 23.86 -6.29
CA ASP A 299 12.67 24.38 -7.64
C ASP A 299 11.41 24.09 -8.48
N ALA A 300 10.41 24.95 -8.29
CA ALA A 300 9.14 24.86 -9.01
C ALA A 300 9.26 25.21 -10.51
N GLN A 301 10.20 26.09 -10.87
CA GLN A 301 10.44 26.53 -12.25
C GLN A 301 10.94 25.34 -13.10
N THR A 302 12.04 24.70 -12.69
CA THR A 302 12.61 23.58 -13.43
C THR A 302 11.65 22.39 -13.50
N LEU A 303 10.87 22.16 -12.45
CA LEU A 303 9.84 21.12 -12.46
C LEU A 303 8.80 21.37 -13.54
N ALA A 304 8.26 22.59 -13.61
CA ALA A 304 7.24 22.95 -14.57
C ALA A 304 7.76 22.87 -16.03
N ASP A 305 8.99 23.30 -16.28
CA ASP A 305 9.66 23.16 -17.58
C ASP A 305 9.81 21.68 -18.01
N ARG A 306 10.27 20.81 -17.09
CA ARG A 306 10.43 19.37 -17.38
C ARG A 306 9.10 18.69 -17.65
N VAL A 307 8.06 19.01 -16.87
CA VAL A 307 6.71 18.46 -17.08
C VAL A 307 6.16 18.94 -18.43
N LEU A 308 6.32 20.21 -18.77
CA LEU A 308 5.87 20.74 -20.06
C LEU A 308 6.61 20.10 -21.24
N GLN A 309 7.92 19.90 -21.11
CA GLN A 309 8.73 19.23 -22.14
C GLN A 309 8.31 17.77 -22.36
N ARG A 310 7.87 17.07 -21.31
CA ARG A 310 7.28 15.74 -21.42
C ARG A 310 5.96 15.78 -22.20
N LEU A 311 5.06 16.70 -21.85
CA LEU A 311 3.78 16.87 -22.53
C LEU A 311 3.94 17.25 -24.02
N SER A 312 4.97 18.03 -24.35
CA SER A 312 5.24 18.47 -25.73
C SER A 312 5.73 17.36 -26.66
N LYS A 313 6.39 16.32 -26.12
CA LYS A 313 6.87 15.18 -26.93
C LYS A 313 5.74 14.33 -27.53
N GLY A 314 4.54 14.42 -26.96
CA GLY A 314 3.38 13.64 -27.42
C GLY A 314 3.47 12.17 -27.03
N GLY A 315 2.32 11.48 -27.03
CA GLY A 315 2.21 10.04 -26.70
C GLY A 315 1.24 9.73 -25.55
N GLU A 316 0.90 10.72 -24.73
CA GLU A 316 0.07 10.50 -23.54
C GLU A 316 -1.42 10.80 -23.79
N PRO A 317 -2.34 10.13 -23.06
CA PRO A 317 -3.78 10.34 -23.19
C PRO A 317 -4.20 11.75 -22.80
N PHE A 318 -5.24 12.28 -23.45
CA PHE A 318 -5.68 13.67 -23.28
C PHE A 318 -6.01 14.03 -21.81
N LEU A 319 -6.70 13.15 -21.09
CA LEU A 319 -7.05 13.37 -19.68
C LEU A 319 -5.81 13.54 -18.78
N PHE A 320 -4.74 12.78 -19.05
CA PHE A 320 -3.47 12.92 -18.35
C PHE A 320 -2.80 14.26 -18.67
N ARG A 321 -2.82 14.69 -19.93
CA ARG A 321 -2.28 16.01 -20.31
C ARG A 321 -3.03 17.14 -19.63
N LEU A 322 -4.36 17.05 -19.55
CA LEU A 322 -5.18 18.03 -18.86
C LEU A 322 -4.83 18.09 -17.36
N LEU A 323 -4.63 16.94 -16.71
CA LEU A 323 -4.22 16.87 -15.32
C LEU A 323 -2.87 17.55 -15.05
N MET A 324 -1.87 17.25 -15.88
CA MET A 324 -0.54 17.84 -15.76
C MET A 324 -0.55 19.34 -16.10
N LEU A 325 -1.39 19.75 -17.05
CA LEU A 325 -1.58 21.16 -17.39
C LEU A 325 -2.21 21.94 -16.22
N HIS A 326 -3.18 21.35 -15.53
CA HIS A 326 -3.76 21.92 -14.31
C HIS A 326 -2.72 22.07 -13.20
N LEU A 327 -1.81 21.10 -13.07
CA LEU A 327 -0.69 21.19 -12.13
C LEU A 327 0.27 22.33 -12.49
N ILE A 328 0.66 22.46 -13.77
CA ILE A 328 1.54 23.54 -14.24
C ILE A 328 0.90 24.91 -13.97
N ALA A 329 -0.37 25.08 -14.33
CA ALA A 329 -1.11 26.32 -14.08
C ALA A 329 -1.04 26.74 -12.62
N ARG A 330 -1.33 25.82 -11.68
CA ARG A 330 -1.22 26.11 -10.24
C ARG A 330 0.18 26.45 -9.79
N LEU A 331 1.20 25.78 -10.34
CA LEU A 331 2.60 26.10 -10.04
C LEU A 331 2.94 27.52 -10.50
N VAL A 332 2.48 27.92 -11.69
CA VAL A 332 2.64 29.28 -12.22
C VAL A 332 1.95 30.30 -11.34
N GLY A 333 0.67 30.10 -11.00
CA GLY A 333 -0.08 31.04 -10.16
C GLY A 333 0.50 31.21 -8.76
N ARG A 334 0.96 30.11 -8.13
CA ARG A 334 1.53 30.13 -6.76
C ARG A 334 2.93 30.72 -6.70
N HIS A 335 3.84 30.24 -7.55
CA HIS A 335 5.26 30.61 -7.51
C HIS A 335 5.60 31.76 -8.47
N GLN A 336 4.61 32.32 -9.17
CA GLN A 336 4.78 33.42 -10.14
C GLN A 336 5.84 33.09 -11.21
N LEU A 337 5.75 31.87 -11.75
CA LEU A 337 6.72 31.32 -12.68
C LEU A 337 6.61 31.94 -14.08
N GLN A 338 7.72 32.04 -14.78
CA GLN A 338 7.77 32.52 -16.17
C GLN A 338 7.93 31.34 -17.13
N LEU A 339 6.83 30.82 -17.67
CA LEU A 339 6.81 29.69 -18.62
C LEU A 339 6.33 30.13 -20.01
N LEU A 340 7.22 30.70 -20.81
CA LEU A 340 6.89 31.23 -22.14
C LEU A 340 6.39 30.14 -23.11
N ASN A 341 6.88 28.90 -22.96
CA ASN A 341 6.48 27.76 -23.79
C ASN A 341 5.07 27.23 -23.50
N LEU A 342 4.47 27.63 -22.37
CA LEU A 342 3.13 27.19 -21.98
C LEU A 342 2.05 27.80 -22.90
N TYR A 343 2.18 29.09 -23.25
CA TYR A 343 1.17 29.80 -24.03
C TYR A 343 1.01 29.23 -25.46
N PRO A 344 2.08 28.96 -26.23
CA PRO A 344 1.96 28.29 -27.52
C PRO A 344 1.36 26.89 -27.43
N PHE A 345 1.60 26.17 -26.32
CA PHE A 345 1.04 24.84 -26.09
C PHE A 345 -0.47 24.92 -25.82
N LEU A 346 -0.91 25.88 -25.00
CA LEU A 346 -2.32 26.12 -24.68
C LEU A 346 -3.14 26.55 -25.89
N LEU A 347 -2.59 27.38 -26.77
CA LEU A 347 -3.26 27.82 -28.00
C LEU A 347 -3.73 26.64 -28.88
N LYS A 348 -3.03 25.51 -28.86
CA LYS A 348 -3.43 24.28 -29.59
C LYS A 348 -4.70 23.64 -29.01
N TYR A 349 -4.97 23.84 -27.73
CA TYR A 349 -6.12 23.27 -27.02
C TYR A 349 -7.31 24.23 -26.92
N LEU A 350 -7.13 25.51 -27.28
CA LEU A 350 -8.18 26.54 -27.30
C LEU A 350 -8.99 26.50 -28.61
N VAL A 351 -9.50 25.31 -28.97
CA VAL A 351 -10.37 25.12 -30.13
C VAL A 351 -11.76 24.70 -29.65
N PRO A 352 -12.86 25.31 -30.13
CA PRO A 352 -14.22 24.98 -29.68
C PRO A 352 -14.65 23.52 -29.85
N THR A 353 -14.00 22.78 -30.74
CA THR A 353 -14.26 21.36 -31.02
C THR A 353 -13.60 20.41 -30.04
N GLN A 354 -12.70 20.90 -29.18
CA GLN A 354 -11.98 20.08 -28.22
C GLN A 354 -12.88 19.68 -27.05
N SER A 355 -12.70 18.46 -26.52
CA SER A 355 -13.39 18.01 -25.32
C SER A 355 -12.84 18.72 -24.08
N GLU A 356 -13.73 19.07 -23.13
CA GLU A 356 -13.39 19.68 -21.84
C GLU A 356 -12.62 21.03 -21.90
N VAL A 357 -12.84 21.84 -22.95
CA VAL A 357 -12.24 23.19 -23.11
C VAL A 357 -12.48 24.08 -21.89
N THR A 358 -13.61 23.92 -21.19
CA THR A 358 -13.91 24.65 -19.97
C THR A 358 -12.90 24.38 -18.84
N LYS A 359 -12.36 23.16 -18.74
CA LYS A 359 -11.33 22.82 -17.74
C LYS A 359 -9.96 23.36 -18.15
N VAL A 360 -9.64 23.36 -19.44
CA VAL A 360 -8.43 24.00 -19.99
C VAL A 360 -8.46 25.51 -19.72
N LEU A 361 -9.60 26.15 -19.95
CA LEU A 361 -9.82 27.57 -19.66
C LEU A 361 -9.75 27.85 -18.14
N ALA A 362 -10.31 26.97 -17.30
CA ALA A 362 -10.22 27.12 -15.85
C ALA A 362 -8.75 27.03 -15.37
N ALA A 363 -7.95 26.14 -15.94
CA ALA A 363 -6.52 26.06 -15.66
C ALA A 363 -5.75 27.32 -16.12
N LEU A 364 -6.25 28.06 -17.13
CA LEU A 364 -5.63 29.31 -17.57
C LEU A 364 -5.83 30.49 -16.60
N VAL A 365 -6.82 30.39 -15.72
CA VAL A 365 -7.21 31.46 -14.79
C VAL A 365 -6.55 31.29 -13.40
N GLU A 366 -6.17 30.07 -13.05
CA GLU A 366 -5.38 29.76 -11.84
C GLU A 366 -3.93 30.22 -11.98
#